data_AF-A0A1H7BY63-F1
#
_entry.id   AF-A0A1H7BY63-F1
#
_cell.length_a   1.000
_cell.length_b   1.000
_cell.length_c   1.000
_cell.angle_alpha   90.00
_cell.angle_beta   90.00
_cell.angle_gamma   90.00
#
_symmetry.space_group_name_H-M   'P 1'
#
loop_
_entity.id
_entity.type
_entity.pdbx_description
1 polymer ?
#
loop_
_entity_poly.entity_id
_entity_poly.type
_entity_poly.pdbx_seq_one_letter_code
_entity_poly.pdbx_strand_id
1 'polypeptide(L)'
;MSALVNLHGVLPTLAREQNQHWYKIYKEHKAEPSVLKSHKEFLLGRDMTSMAFLFMMLAGVPALFISVWSWNTIYFGVLLVIYLATSNLARNHGRRFVTNVLAMESTK
;
A
#
# COMPACT_ATOMS: atom_id res chain seq x y z
N MET A 1 6.76 20.83 5.22
CA MET A 1 6.94 21.18 3.79
C MET A 1 8.03 22.23 3.60
N SER A 2 8.06 23.31 4.37
CA SER A 2 9.10 24.36 4.30
C SER A 2 10.53 23.81 4.40
N ALA A 3 10.80 22.86 5.30
CA ALA A 3 12.11 22.22 5.41
C ALA A 3 12.53 21.48 4.13
N LEU A 4 11.63 20.71 3.50
CA LEU A 4 11.93 19.97 2.27
C LEU A 4 12.14 20.91 1.06
N VAL A 5 11.41 22.02 0.99
CA VAL A 5 11.61 23.04 -0.05
C VAL A 5 12.97 23.74 0.14
N ASN A 6 13.40 23.97 1.38
CA ASN A 6 14.72 24.52 1.67
C ASN A 6 15.85 23.55 1.28
N LEU A 7 15.65 22.25 1.48
CA LEU A 7 16.66 21.21 1.18
C LEU A 7 16.75 20.88 -0.32
N HIS A 8 15.60 20.77 -1.00
CA HIS A 8 15.53 20.25 -2.39
C HIS A 8 15.11 21.30 -3.42
N GLY A 9 14.82 22.53 -2.99
CA GLY A 9 14.35 23.60 -3.87
C GLY A 9 12.90 23.40 -4.32
N VAL A 10 12.62 23.65 -5.61
CA VAL A 10 11.27 23.53 -6.17
C VAL A 10 10.89 22.05 -6.25
N LEU A 11 9.77 21.69 -5.63
CA LEU A 11 9.27 20.32 -5.65
C LEU A 11 8.60 20.00 -6.99
N PRO A 12 8.84 18.81 -7.56
CA PRO A 12 8.22 18.41 -8.83
C PRO A 12 6.69 18.28 -8.67
N THR A 13 5.95 18.63 -9.73
CA THR A 13 4.49 18.51 -9.79
C THR A 13 4.04 17.28 -10.58
N LEU A 14 4.88 16.78 -11.48
CA LEU A 14 4.60 15.59 -12.27
C LEU A 14 4.78 14.33 -11.40
N ALA A 15 3.77 13.45 -11.41
CA ALA A 15 3.77 12.23 -10.58
C ALA A 15 5.01 11.33 -10.80
N ARG A 16 5.48 11.24 -12.05
CA ARG A 16 6.70 10.49 -12.39
C ARG A 16 7.93 11.08 -11.70
N GLU A 17 8.10 12.40 -11.79
CA GLU A 17 9.23 13.11 -11.20
C GLU A 17 9.18 13.06 -9.67
N GLN A 18 8.00 13.25 -9.08
CA GLN A 18 7.78 13.06 -7.64
C GLN A 18 8.23 11.68 -7.18
N ASN A 19 7.85 10.62 -7.88
CA ASN A 19 8.25 9.26 -7.52
C ASN A 19 9.76 9.04 -7.67
N GLN A 20 10.37 9.58 -8.72
CA GLN A 20 11.82 9.50 -8.93
C GLN A 20 12.60 10.23 -7.83
N HIS A 21 12.19 11.44 -7.46
CA HIS A 21 12.80 12.22 -6.39
C HIS A 21 12.60 11.55 -5.02
N TRP A 22 11.37 11.14 -4.71
CA TRP A 22 11.08 10.41 -3.48
C TRP A 22 11.91 9.12 -3.36
N TYR A 23 12.10 8.38 -4.46
CA TYR A 23 12.90 7.15 -4.44
C TYR A 23 14.39 7.42 -4.17
N LYS A 24 14.94 8.56 -4.60
CA LYS A 24 16.30 8.98 -4.23
C LYS A 24 16.41 9.22 -2.73
N ILE A 25 15.47 9.98 -2.14
CA ILE A 25 15.42 10.26 -0.69
C ILE A 25 15.28 8.95 0.10
N TYR A 26 14.39 8.05 -0.33
CA TYR A 26 14.20 6.75 0.30
C TYR A 26 15.50 5.94 0.38
N LYS A 27 16.35 5.97 -0.66
CA LYS A 27 17.61 5.21 -0.65
C LYS A 27 18.56 5.66 0.46
N GLU A 28 18.55 6.95 0.80
CA GLU A 28 19.38 7.49 1.88
C GLU A 28 18.87 7.07 3.26
N HIS A 29 17.55 6.96 3.44
CA HIS A 29 16.91 6.66 4.73
C HIS A 29 16.43 5.21 4.87
N LYS A 30 16.83 4.31 3.96
CA LYS A 30 16.31 2.93 3.93
C LYS A 30 16.63 2.14 5.20
N ALA A 31 17.75 2.44 5.86
CA ALA A 31 18.19 1.78 7.09
C ALA A 31 17.45 2.26 8.34
N GLU A 32 16.71 3.36 8.26
CA GLU A 32 15.99 3.92 9.39
C GLU A 32 14.90 2.95 9.88
N PRO A 33 14.83 2.62 11.19
CA PRO A 33 13.87 1.64 11.70
C PRO A 33 12.40 1.96 11.36
N SER A 34 12.03 3.24 11.37
CA SER A 34 10.68 3.73 11.04
C SER A 34 10.34 3.51 9.56
N VAL A 35 11.32 3.69 8.66
CA VAL A 35 11.21 3.48 7.21
C VAL A 35 11.16 1.99 6.91
N LEU A 36 12.05 1.20 7.51
CA LEU A 36 12.12 -0.25 7.30
C LEU A 36 10.85 -0.96 7.77
N LYS A 37 10.33 -0.59 8.95
CA LYS A 37 9.04 -1.11 9.45
C LYS A 37 7.90 -0.77 8.50
N SER A 38 7.71 0.51 8.18
CA SER A 38 6.62 0.94 7.31
C SER A 38 6.69 0.35 5.90
N HIS A 39 7.89 0.13 5.37
CA HIS A 39 8.10 -0.57 4.10
C HIS A 39 7.64 -2.04 4.18
N LYS A 40 8.02 -2.78 5.23
CA LYS A 40 7.58 -4.17 5.44
C LYS A 40 6.06 -4.28 5.56
N GLU A 41 5.44 -3.40 6.34
CA GLU A 41 3.97 -3.38 6.51
C GLU A 41 3.26 -3.09 5.18
N PHE A 42 3.81 -2.19 4.36
CA PHE A 42 3.28 -1.92 3.02
C PHE A 42 3.37 -3.15 2.10
N LEU A 43 4.52 -3.82 2.07
CA LEU A 43 4.70 -5.04 1.28
C LEU A 43 3.75 -6.15 1.73
N LEU A 44 3.63 -6.36 3.04
CA LEU A 44 2.71 -7.33 3.62
C LEU A 44 1.26 -7.03 3.23
N GLY A 45 0.80 -5.78 3.40
CA GLY A 45 -0.56 -5.38 3.04
C GLY A 45 -0.85 -5.58 1.54
N ARG A 46 0.11 -5.26 0.68
CA ARG A 46 -0.02 -5.50 -0.78
C ARG A 46 -0.14 -6.99 -1.08
N ASP A 47 0.73 -7.82 -0.51
CA ASP A 47 0.75 -9.26 -0.77
C ASP A 47 -0.53 -9.94 -0.23
N MET A 48 -1.03 -9.52 0.94
CA MET A 48 -2.34 -9.94 1.46
C MET A 48 -3.49 -9.55 0.53
N THR A 49 -3.47 -8.33 -0.02
CA THR A 49 -4.50 -7.86 -0.97
C THR A 49 -4.50 -8.71 -2.24
N SER A 50 -3.31 -9.01 -2.78
CA SER A 50 -3.15 -9.88 -3.95
C SER A 50 -3.66 -11.29 -3.68
N MET A 51 -3.37 -11.85 -2.50
CA MET A 51 -3.88 -13.17 -2.11
C MET A 51 -5.40 -13.17 -1.96
N ALA A 52 -5.98 -12.16 -1.29
CA ALA A 52 -7.43 -12.02 -1.17
C ALA A 52 -8.11 -11.93 -2.55
N PHE A 53 -7.51 -11.19 -3.49
CA PHE A 53 -7.98 -11.12 -4.88
C PHE A 53 -7.93 -12.48 -5.57
N LEU A 54 -6.82 -13.21 -5.45
CA LEU A 54 -6.67 -14.54 -6.03
C LEU A 54 -7.70 -15.52 -5.46
N PHE A 55 -7.92 -15.54 -4.14
CA PHE A 55 -8.95 -16.37 -3.53
C PHE A 55 -10.35 -16.00 -4.01
N MET A 56 -10.65 -14.70 -4.12
CA MET A 56 -11.92 -14.23 -4.67
C MET A 56 -12.14 -14.70 -6.11
N MET A 57 -11.12 -14.63 -6.97
CA MET A 57 -11.23 -15.01 -8.38
C MET A 57 -11.23 -16.53 -8.60
N LEU A 58 -10.40 -17.28 -7.87
CA LEU A 58 -10.21 -18.71 -8.10
C LEU A 58 -11.16 -19.59 -7.28
N ALA A 59 -11.60 -19.14 -6.10
CA ALA A 59 -12.54 -19.87 -5.24
C ALA A 59 -13.89 -19.19 -5.18
N GLY A 60 -13.93 -17.86 -5.01
CA GLY A 60 -15.18 -17.10 -4.89
C GLY A 60 -16.04 -17.13 -6.15
N VAL A 61 -15.47 -16.76 -7.30
CA VAL A 61 -16.22 -16.69 -8.57
C VAL A 61 -16.78 -18.06 -8.99
N PRO A 62 -16.00 -19.16 -9.01
CA PRO A 62 -16.54 -20.48 -9.35
C PRO A 62 -17.61 -20.97 -8.38
N ALA A 63 -17.48 -20.67 -7.07
CA ALA A 63 -18.46 -21.07 -6.07
C ALA A 63 -19.86 -20.51 -6.36
N LEU A 64 -19.99 -19.35 -7.00
CA LEU A 64 -21.27 -18.77 -7.39
C LEU A 64 -22.02 -19.60 -8.45
N PHE A 65 -21.32 -20.45 -9.21
CA PHE A 65 -21.90 -21.24 -10.30
C PHE A 65 -22.17 -22.71 -9.94
N ILE A 66 -21.66 -23.23 -8.82
CA ILE A 66 -21.62 -24.67 -8.53
C ILE A 66 -22.71 -25.13 -7.54
N SER A 67 -23.25 -24.27 -6.66
CA SER A 67 -24.14 -24.72 -5.56
C SER A 67 -25.19 -23.68 -5.12
N VAL A 68 -26.01 -24.03 -4.12
CA VAL A 68 -27.15 -23.29 -3.56
C VAL A 68 -26.78 -21.83 -3.27
N TRP A 69 -27.55 -20.92 -3.86
CA TRP A 69 -27.24 -19.48 -3.93
C TRP A 69 -26.94 -18.82 -2.58
N SER A 70 -27.71 -19.11 -1.52
CA SER A 70 -27.65 -18.31 -0.29
C SER A 70 -26.28 -18.33 0.42
N TRP A 71 -25.64 -19.49 0.58
CA TRP A 71 -24.36 -19.58 1.28
C TRP A 71 -23.17 -19.13 0.44
N ASN A 72 -23.21 -19.40 -0.87
CA ASN A 72 -22.14 -19.00 -1.79
C ASN A 72 -22.07 -17.49 -1.98
N THR A 73 -23.22 -16.80 -2.02
CA THR A 73 -23.27 -15.33 -2.08
C THR A 73 -22.72 -14.71 -0.79
N ILE A 74 -23.02 -15.28 0.39
CA ILE A 74 -22.44 -14.82 1.66
C ILE A 74 -20.92 -15.02 1.66
N TYR A 75 -20.44 -16.21 1.27
CA TYR A 75 -19.02 -16.52 1.15
C TYR A 75 -18.28 -15.53 0.24
N PHE A 76 -18.83 -15.28 -0.95
CA PHE A 76 -18.28 -14.31 -1.88
C PHE A 76 -18.28 -12.89 -1.30
N GLY A 77 -19.37 -12.49 -0.63
CA GLY A 77 -19.47 -11.21 0.06
C GLY A 77 -18.39 -11.03 1.12
N VAL A 78 -18.09 -12.07 1.91
CA VAL A 78 -17.00 -12.06 2.89
C VAL A 78 -15.64 -11.88 2.21
N LEU A 79 -15.36 -12.61 1.12
CA LEU A 79 -14.12 -12.45 0.36
C LEU A 79 -13.97 -11.02 -0.20
N LEU A 80 -15.05 -10.44 -0.70
CA LEU A 80 -15.06 -9.06 -1.19
C LEU A 80 -14.74 -8.06 -0.05
N VAL A 81 -15.35 -8.23 1.13
CA VAL A 81 -15.05 -7.39 2.29
C VAL A 81 -13.59 -7.53 2.73
N ILE A 82 -13.05 -8.75 2.77
CA ILE A 82 -11.64 -8.99 3.11
C ILE A 82 -10.72 -8.31 2.08
N TYR A 83 -11.02 -8.42 0.79
CA TYR A 83 -10.27 -7.74 -0.26
C TYR A 83 -10.28 -6.22 -0.10
N LEU A 84 -11.45 -5.62 0.18
CA LEU A 84 -11.56 -4.18 0.40
C LEU A 84 -10.82 -3.74 1.66
N ALA A 85 -10.93 -4.49 2.76
CA ALA A 85 -10.23 -4.20 4.00
C ALA A 85 -8.70 -4.24 3.81
N THR A 86 -8.18 -5.30 3.18
CA THR A 86 -6.74 -5.45 2.90
C THR A 86 -6.23 -4.40 1.91
N SER A 87 -7.01 -4.04 0.89
CA SER A 87 -6.67 -2.96 -0.04
C SER A 87 -6.55 -1.60 0.65
N ASN A 88 -7.46 -1.30 1.58
CA ASN A 88 -7.39 -0.08 2.39
C ASN A 88 -6.19 -0.08 3.34
N LEU A 89 -5.90 -1.23 3.97
CA LEU A 89 -4.69 -1.39 4.79
C LEU A 89 -3.43 -1.12 3.97
N ALA A 90 -3.27 -1.73 2.80
CA ALA A 90 -2.13 -1.53 1.92
C ALA A 90 -1.94 -0.05 1.54
N ARG A 91 -3.04 0.66 1.21
CA ARG A 91 -3.01 2.11 0.92
C ARG A 91 -2.57 2.94 2.13
N ASN A 92 -3.06 2.62 3.32
CA ASN A 92 -2.69 3.33 4.53
C ASN A 92 -1.22 3.11 4.89
N HIS A 93 -0.74 1.87 4.83
CA HIS A 93 0.67 1.55 5.05
C HIS A 93 1.58 2.19 3.99
N GLY A 94 1.14 2.24 2.72
CA GLY A 94 1.87 2.95 1.67
C GLY A 94 2.01 4.45 1.93
N ARG A 95 0.92 5.11 2.38
CA ARG A 95 0.97 6.53 2.79
C ARG A 95 1.94 6.72 3.96
N ARG A 96 1.85 5.89 5.00
CA ARG A 96 2.75 5.93 6.16
C ARG A 96 4.21 5.75 5.77
N PHE A 97 4.48 4.85 4.83
CA PHE A 97 5.84 4.62 4.32
C PHE A 97 6.40 5.87 3.63
N VAL A 98 5.63 6.49 2.72
CA VAL A 98 6.03 7.73 2.06
C VAL A 98 6.26 8.86 3.08
N THR A 99 5.34 9.04 4.03
CA THR A 99 5.46 10.11 5.04
C THR A 99 6.63 9.89 5.98
N ASN A 100 6.93 8.64 6.36
CA ASN A 100 8.08 8.35 7.23
C ASN A 100 9.39 8.70 6.54
N VAL A 101 9.55 8.36 5.25
CA VAL A 101 10.74 8.75 4.47
C VAL A 101 10.90 10.27 4.44
N LEU A 102 9.82 11.00 4.15
CA LEU A 102 9.86 12.47 4.08
C LEU A 102 10.08 13.11 5.46
N ALA A 103 9.57 12.51 6.54
CA ALA A 103 9.77 13.00 7.90
C ALA A 103 11.23 12.86 8.33
N MET A 104 11.87 11.73 8.04
CA MET A 104 13.30 11.52 8.30
C MET A 104 14.16 12.54 7.55
N GLU A 105 13.86 12.76 6.26
CA GLU A 105 14.58 13.76 5.46
C GLU A 105 14.37 15.18 5.98
N SER A 106 13.18 15.52 6.48
CA SER A 106 12.90 16.85 7.03
C SER A 106 13.55 17.15 8.39
N THR A 107 14.17 16.14 9.01
CA THR A 107 14.87 16.28 10.30
C THR A 107 16.37 16.55 10.11
N LYS A 108 16.89 16.42 8.88
CA LYS A 108 18.19 16.98 8.49
C LYS A 108 18.12 18.51 8.49
#